data_AF-A0A0C9WEA9-F1
#
_entry.id   AF-A0A0C9WEA9-F1
#
_cell.length_a   1.000
_cell.length_b   1.000
_cell.length_c   1.000
_cell.angle_alpha   90.00
_cell.angle_beta   90.00
_cell.angle_gamma   90.00
#
_symmetry.space_group_name_H-M   'P 1'
#
loop_
_entity.id
_entity.type
_entity.pdbx_description
1 polymer ?
#
loop_
_entity_poly.entity_id
_entity_poly.type
_entity_poly.pdbx_seq_one_letter_code
_entity_poly.pdbx_strand_id
1 'polypeptide(L)'
;MLAKWSLSGIVAFYSSTLGSPLPLLDSIITDAMMSHWNQLFPWLSFLIYKVIMKPAPAAGTLEGYSLTKMETLRLVGELFGALCQYSASARQLVRSTPEVRRTLMQLWTVSVDTHFLHGSAPWDEGAMDIMRTTIAAAVIEILSGTDISPFIEDAGGVTPFVLTALKLIRMTTAALKKLPTSPSSLRRADQSPYLVMLAGGISHTARLLIVSSHDNVEIRQAFLDGGSIPTVIDALGQLQARLLLPLGDNIDRRPQRGLPLKRQMLNFGYGYLLLLLEESEDAPALVGEMINARILDTIVTTMTPRYDTEPDEGDINFLRILPQFLMYRSVLTAMNQSIRRIVGRGIRVRDSPDVKLRKEWSHVETVVTRYSRLEEQEDLDPFYDYSCGSPFCTRDDDPPLYRCKACRVICYCSKKCQRADWRASHRSSCEAFGATVGLYGTRALRKSLPLIAAIEREEWKIHEISLMQLVIRAKMNFPNCRDRLVVELDLVCPLDEYMVNFPNNPIWQKFFISIEAAERRGQHGFIITVAKIPQQFHKITTILSPDHALKIHRKALGID
;
A
#
# COMPACT_ATOMS: atom_id res chain seq x y z
N MET A 1 20.91 0.11 -43.92
CA MET A 1 20.91 -1.37 -43.94
C MET A 1 21.98 -1.97 -43.02
N LEU A 2 23.27 -1.62 -43.17
CA LEU A 2 24.35 -2.18 -42.32
C LEU A 2 24.07 -2.07 -40.81
N ALA A 3 23.68 -0.89 -40.31
CA ALA A 3 23.35 -0.72 -38.89
C ALA A 3 22.21 -1.63 -38.40
N LYS A 4 21.17 -1.87 -39.22
CA LYS A 4 20.09 -2.83 -38.90
C LYS A 4 20.67 -4.22 -38.71
N TRP A 5 21.44 -4.71 -39.69
CA TRP A 5 22.01 -6.05 -39.66
C TRP A 5 23.04 -6.22 -38.54
N SER A 6 23.87 -5.20 -38.28
CA SER A 6 24.82 -5.21 -37.16
C SER A 6 24.10 -5.28 -35.82
N LEU A 7 23.09 -4.44 -35.58
CA LEU A 7 22.33 -4.47 -34.32
C LEU A 7 21.50 -5.75 -34.19
N SER A 8 20.89 -6.22 -35.28
CA SER A 8 20.15 -7.49 -35.29
C SER A 8 21.08 -8.67 -35.03
N GLY A 9 22.29 -8.64 -35.58
CA GLY A 9 23.32 -9.65 -35.33
C GLY A 9 23.79 -9.63 -33.88
N ILE A 10 24.00 -8.45 -33.30
CA ILE A 10 24.32 -8.29 -31.87
C ILE A 10 23.20 -8.86 -31.01
N VAL A 11 21.95 -8.46 -31.27
CA VAL A 11 20.77 -8.92 -30.54
C VAL A 11 20.57 -10.43 -30.69
N ALA A 12 20.68 -10.97 -31.91
CA ALA A 12 20.51 -12.41 -32.15
C ALA A 12 21.62 -13.24 -31.47
N PHE A 13 22.88 -12.79 -31.59
CA PHE A 13 24.01 -13.40 -30.90
C PHE A 13 23.77 -13.40 -29.38
N TYR A 14 23.39 -12.25 -28.85
CA TYR A 14 23.07 -12.05 -27.45
C TYR A 14 21.93 -12.98 -27.00
N SER A 15 20.74 -12.89 -27.59
CA SER A 15 19.56 -13.70 -27.26
C SER A 15 19.81 -15.20 -27.36
N SER A 16 20.71 -15.66 -28.23
CA SER A 16 21.10 -17.07 -28.33
C SER A 16 22.10 -17.51 -27.25
N THR A 17 22.84 -16.56 -26.66
CA THR A 17 23.95 -16.84 -25.75
C THR A 17 23.58 -16.67 -24.28
N LEU A 18 22.64 -15.78 -23.91
CA LEU A 18 22.24 -15.63 -22.50
C LEU A 18 21.01 -16.42 -22.13
N GLY A 19 20.87 -16.62 -20.83
CA GLY A 19 20.20 -17.80 -20.30
C GLY A 19 21.12 -19.02 -20.29
N SER A 20 22.40 -18.86 -20.70
CA SER A 20 23.44 -19.81 -20.37
C SER A 20 23.50 -20.02 -18.85
N PRO A 21 23.71 -21.25 -18.36
CA PRO A 21 23.87 -21.51 -16.92
C PRO A 21 25.12 -20.86 -16.31
N LEU A 22 25.89 -20.08 -17.08
CA LEU A 22 27.11 -19.39 -16.68
C LEU A 22 26.87 -17.86 -16.64
N PRO A 23 26.42 -17.28 -15.51
CA PRO A 23 26.21 -15.83 -15.36
C PRO A 23 27.43 -14.96 -15.70
N LEU A 24 28.63 -15.54 -15.60
CA LEU A 24 29.88 -14.85 -15.94
C LEU A 24 29.95 -14.51 -17.44
N LEU A 25 29.42 -15.38 -18.30
CA LEU A 25 29.43 -15.16 -19.75
C LEU A 25 28.60 -13.93 -20.14
N ASP A 26 27.49 -13.72 -19.44
CA ASP A 26 26.58 -12.60 -19.67
C ASP A 26 27.27 -11.26 -19.35
N SER A 27 28.04 -11.21 -18.26
CA SER A 27 28.84 -10.03 -17.90
C SER A 27 29.97 -9.75 -18.91
N ILE A 28 30.66 -10.78 -19.39
CA ILE A 28 31.75 -10.62 -20.37
C ILE A 28 31.24 -10.05 -21.69
N ILE A 29 30.12 -10.58 -22.20
CA ILE A 29 29.54 -10.13 -23.47
C ILE A 29 29.08 -8.68 -23.33
N THR A 30 28.38 -8.35 -22.24
CA THR A 30 27.88 -6.98 -22.05
C THR A 30 29.01 -5.98 -21.80
N ASP A 31 30.08 -6.35 -21.08
CA ASP A 31 31.25 -5.48 -20.90
C ASP A 31 32.05 -5.28 -22.20
N ALA A 32 32.14 -6.31 -23.04
CA ALA A 32 32.72 -6.17 -24.38
C ALA A 32 31.91 -5.17 -25.23
N MET A 33 30.58 -5.20 -25.17
CA MET A 33 29.74 -4.21 -25.84
C MET A 33 29.94 -2.81 -25.29
N MET A 34 30.08 -2.68 -23.96
CA MET A 34 30.33 -1.39 -23.31
C MET A 34 31.66 -0.76 -23.74
N SER A 35 32.69 -1.57 -24.03
CA SER A 35 33.96 -1.07 -24.57
C SER A 35 33.80 -0.38 -25.94
N HIS A 36 32.74 -0.70 -26.67
CA HIS A 36 32.40 -0.10 -27.97
C HIS A 36 31.21 0.86 -27.90
N TRP A 37 30.79 1.30 -26.71
CA TRP A 37 29.57 2.12 -26.54
C TRP A 37 29.60 3.41 -27.37
N ASN A 38 30.74 4.08 -27.48
CA ASN A 38 30.89 5.31 -28.28
C ASN A 38 30.55 5.12 -29.76
N GLN A 39 30.67 3.89 -30.27
CA GLN A 39 30.27 3.54 -31.63
C GLN A 39 28.81 3.09 -31.70
N LEU A 40 28.32 2.37 -30.68
CA LEU A 40 26.95 1.85 -30.63
C LEU A 40 25.90 2.93 -30.38
N PHE A 41 26.14 3.84 -29.44
CA PHE A 41 25.14 4.81 -28.99
C PHE A 41 24.65 5.77 -30.08
N PRO A 42 25.52 6.33 -30.96
CA PRO A 42 25.05 7.14 -32.08
C PRO A 42 24.04 6.42 -32.97
N TRP A 43 24.19 5.11 -33.19
CA TRP A 43 23.24 4.30 -33.95
C TRP A 43 21.92 4.11 -33.21
N LEU A 44 21.96 3.84 -31.90
CA LEU A 44 20.75 3.72 -31.08
C LEU A 44 19.97 5.04 -31.03
N SER A 45 20.68 6.13 -30.76
CA SER A 45 20.12 7.48 -30.78
C SER A 45 19.50 7.79 -32.14
N PHE A 46 20.21 7.53 -33.24
CA PHE A 46 19.68 7.70 -34.60
C PHE A 46 18.37 6.92 -34.80
N LEU A 47 18.33 5.65 -34.42
CA LEU A 47 17.15 4.80 -34.57
C LEU A 47 15.96 5.32 -33.77
N ILE A 48 16.19 5.74 -32.53
CA ILE A 48 15.14 6.25 -31.65
C ILE A 48 14.61 7.58 -32.19
N TYR A 49 15.47 8.55 -32.49
CA TYR A 49 15.03 9.86 -32.95
C TYR A 49 14.44 9.84 -34.36
N LYS A 50 15.01 9.05 -35.29
CA LYS A 50 14.58 9.08 -36.70
C LYS A 50 13.46 8.09 -37.01
N VAL A 51 13.40 6.95 -36.33
CA VAL A 51 12.41 5.91 -36.62
C VAL A 51 11.30 5.90 -35.58
N ILE A 52 11.65 5.90 -34.29
CA ILE A 52 10.65 5.85 -33.22
C ILE A 52 9.98 7.22 -33.14
N MET A 53 10.66 8.26 -32.67
CA MET A 53 10.08 9.56 -32.27
C MET A 53 9.47 10.40 -33.39
N LYS A 54 9.85 10.17 -34.66
CA LYS A 54 9.24 10.92 -35.77
C LYS A 54 7.77 10.53 -35.95
N PRO A 55 6.85 11.49 -36.17
CA PRO A 55 5.51 11.20 -36.66
C PRO A 55 5.63 10.33 -37.92
N ALA A 56 4.82 9.28 -38.04
CA ALA A 56 4.91 8.40 -39.19
C ALA A 56 4.75 9.22 -40.48
N PRO A 57 5.67 9.13 -41.47
CA PRO A 57 5.39 9.66 -42.80
C PRO A 57 4.15 8.95 -43.36
N ALA A 58 3.35 9.66 -44.16
CA ALA A 58 2.03 9.21 -44.64
C ALA A 58 2.05 7.92 -45.50
N ALA A 59 3.22 7.37 -45.84
CA ALA A 59 3.34 6.05 -46.43
C ALA A 59 4.61 5.38 -45.87
N GLY A 60 4.44 4.18 -45.30
CA GLY A 60 5.46 3.48 -44.53
C GLY A 60 6.69 3.13 -45.36
N THR A 61 7.75 3.91 -45.16
CA THR A 61 9.18 3.55 -45.16
C THR A 61 9.94 4.88 -45.14
N LEU A 62 11.00 5.01 -44.33
CA LEU A 62 12.05 5.96 -44.70
C LEU A 62 12.57 5.45 -46.04
N GLU A 63 12.48 6.24 -47.11
CA GLU A 63 12.92 5.85 -48.46
C GLU A 63 14.25 5.07 -48.40
N GLY A 64 14.20 3.76 -48.71
CA GLY A 64 15.37 2.86 -48.71
C GLY A 64 15.64 2.04 -47.43
N TYR A 65 14.83 2.15 -46.36
CA TYR A 65 15.03 1.41 -45.09
C TYR A 65 13.79 0.59 -44.70
N SER A 66 13.89 -0.74 -44.77
CA SER A 66 12.85 -1.68 -44.31
C SER A 66 12.91 -1.91 -42.78
N LEU A 67 12.87 -0.83 -41.99
CA LEU A 67 12.83 -0.92 -40.53
C LEU A 67 11.53 -0.31 -40.01
N THR A 68 10.67 -1.14 -39.44
CA THR A 68 9.44 -0.70 -38.79
C THR A 68 9.75 -0.07 -37.42
N LYS A 69 8.83 0.77 -36.91
CA LYS A 69 8.93 1.29 -35.53
C LYS A 69 9.04 0.16 -34.51
N MET A 70 8.30 -0.92 -34.73
CA MET A 70 8.29 -2.11 -33.89
C MET A 70 9.62 -2.84 -33.85
N GLU A 71 10.18 -3.18 -35.01
CA GLU A 71 11.51 -3.82 -35.09
C GLU A 71 12.56 -2.95 -34.40
N THR A 72 12.48 -1.62 -34.59
CA THR A 72 13.40 -0.68 -33.95
C THR A 72 13.26 -0.69 -32.44
N LEU A 73 12.02 -0.59 -31.94
CA LEU A 73 11.72 -0.55 -30.52
C LEU A 73 12.14 -1.85 -29.84
N ARG A 74 11.94 -3.00 -30.51
CA ARG A 74 12.41 -4.31 -30.07
C ARG A 74 13.94 -4.36 -30.00
N LEU A 75 14.64 -4.04 -31.09
CA LEU A 75 16.12 -4.10 -31.13
C LEU A 75 16.75 -3.21 -30.06
N VAL A 76 16.26 -1.98 -29.92
CA VAL A 76 16.76 -1.02 -28.95
C VAL A 76 16.38 -1.44 -27.51
N GLY A 77 15.15 -1.89 -27.30
CA GLY A 77 14.66 -2.32 -25.98
C GLY A 77 15.39 -3.56 -25.46
N GLU A 78 15.58 -4.57 -26.30
CA GLU A 78 16.35 -5.78 -25.96
C GLU A 78 17.80 -5.43 -25.63
N LEU A 79 18.42 -4.52 -26.39
CA LEU A 79 19.79 -4.06 -26.14
C LEU A 79 19.91 -3.29 -24.81
N PHE A 80 18.99 -2.37 -24.51
CA PHE A 80 19.02 -1.66 -23.22
C PHE A 80 18.74 -2.60 -22.05
N GLY A 81 17.78 -3.51 -22.18
CA GLY A 81 17.48 -4.53 -21.16
C GLY A 81 18.70 -5.38 -20.86
N ALA A 82 19.34 -5.89 -21.90
CA ALA A 82 20.59 -6.62 -21.84
C ALA A 82 21.68 -5.89 -21.06
N LEU A 83 22.01 -4.68 -21.50
CA LEU A 83 23.10 -3.91 -20.93
C LEU A 83 22.82 -3.55 -19.47
N CYS A 84 21.60 -3.10 -19.15
CA CYS A 84 21.24 -2.67 -17.80
C CYS A 84 21.15 -3.85 -16.83
N GLN A 85 20.69 -5.02 -17.28
CA GLN A 85 20.56 -6.20 -16.43
C GLN A 85 21.93 -6.81 -16.08
N TYR A 86 22.85 -6.91 -17.04
CA TYR A 86 24.07 -7.70 -16.86
C TYR A 86 25.38 -6.91 -16.70
N SER A 87 25.44 -5.62 -17.07
CA SER A 87 26.66 -4.81 -16.93
C SER A 87 26.50 -3.67 -15.93
N ALA A 88 27.34 -3.66 -14.90
CA ALA A 88 27.41 -2.54 -13.94
C ALA A 88 27.89 -1.25 -14.61
N SER A 89 28.84 -1.35 -15.54
CA SER A 89 29.36 -0.23 -16.34
C SER A 89 28.26 0.41 -17.19
N ALA A 90 27.40 -0.42 -17.80
CA ALA A 90 26.23 0.08 -18.52
C ALA A 90 25.28 0.84 -17.60
N ARG A 91 24.96 0.29 -16.42
CA ARG A 91 24.10 0.97 -15.46
C ARG A 91 24.67 2.33 -15.05
N GLN A 92 25.96 2.36 -14.72
CA GLN A 92 26.66 3.60 -14.37
C GLN A 92 26.61 4.62 -15.52
N LEU A 93 26.80 4.18 -16.77
CA LEU A 93 26.77 5.05 -17.93
C LEU A 93 25.40 5.68 -18.15
N VAL A 94 24.32 4.89 -18.08
CA VAL A 94 22.94 5.40 -18.19
C VAL A 94 22.66 6.40 -17.08
N ARG A 95 23.15 6.16 -15.86
CA ARG A 95 22.98 7.08 -14.71
C ARG A 95 23.73 8.39 -14.90
N SER A 96 24.96 8.33 -15.41
CA SER A 96 25.87 9.49 -15.50
C SER A 96 25.69 10.32 -16.77
N THR A 97 25.15 9.75 -17.85
CA THR A 97 25.07 10.42 -19.17
C THR A 97 23.64 10.84 -19.49
N PRO A 98 23.29 12.14 -19.41
CA PRO A 98 21.92 12.62 -19.60
C PRO A 98 21.28 12.21 -20.92
N GLU A 99 22.05 12.17 -22.00
CA GLU A 99 21.55 11.78 -23.33
C GLU A 99 21.11 10.32 -23.35
N VAL A 100 21.89 9.43 -22.73
CA VAL A 100 21.56 7.99 -22.65
C VAL A 100 20.35 7.77 -21.76
N ARG A 101 20.30 8.45 -20.61
CA ARG A 101 19.17 8.41 -19.68
C ARG A 101 17.88 8.85 -20.33
N ARG A 102 17.88 10.04 -20.96
CA ARG A 102 16.74 10.57 -21.71
C ARG A 102 16.26 9.63 -22.80
N THR A 103 17.21 9.05 -23.52
CA THR A 103 16.92 8.08 -24.57
C THR A 103 16.18 6.85 -24.02
N LEU A 104 16.61 6.30 -22.88
CA LEU A 104 15.92 5.18 -22.22
C LEU A 104 14.53 5.58 -21.71
N MET A 105 14.38 6.75 -21.09
CA MET A 105 13.09 7.22 -20.57
C MET A 105 12.08 7.46 -21.69
N GLN A 106 12.50 8.09 -22.79
CA GLN A 106 11.66 8.26 -23.97
C GLN A 106 11.25 6.92 -24.59
N LEU A 107 12.18 5.95 -24.64
CA LEU A 107 11.89 4.59 -25.10
C LEU A 107 10.79 3.94 -24.25
N TRP A 108 10.88 4.07 -22.93
CA TRP A 108 9.90 3.54 -21.99
C TRP A 108 8.53 4.20 -22.16
N THR A 109 8.46 5.54 -22.23
CA THR A 109 7.21 6.26 -22.48
C THR A 109 6.56 5.87 -23.81
N VAL A 110 7.33 5.73 -24.88
CA VAL A 110 6.80 5.30 -26.18
C VAL A 110 6.35 3.84 -26.17
N SER A 111 7.01 2.97 -25.41
CA SER A 111 6.68 1.54 -25.35
C SER A 111 5.26 1.25 -24.84
N VAL A 112 4.72 2.16 -24.03
CA VAL A 112 3.34 2.06 -23.49
C VAL A 112 2.34 2.89 -24.31
N ASP A 113 2.78 3.72 -25.25
CA ASP A 113 1.87 4.49 -26.10
C ASP A 113 1.40 3.65 -27.30
N THR A 114 0.25 2.99 -27.12
CA THR A 114 -0.39 2.18 -28.15
C THR A 114 -0.72 2.98 -29.41
N HIS A 115 -1.17 4.23 -29.30
CA HIS A 115 -1.56 5.03 -30.47
C HIS A 115 -0.38 5.27 -31.40
N PHE A 116 0.81 5.42 -30.82
CA PHE A 116 2.04 5.60 -31.55
C PHE A 116 2.42 4.41 -32.45
N LEU A 117 1.87 3.23 -32.17
CA LEU A 117 2.18 1.96 -32.82
C LEU A 117 1.08 1.48 -33.79
N HIS A 118 -0.05 2.17 -33.91
CA HIS A 118 -1.22 1.70 -34.68
C HIS A 118 -1.12 1.86 -36.22
N GLY A 119 0.07 2.06 -36.77
CA GLY A 119 0.29 2.33 -38.20
C GLY A 119 0.97 1.22 -39.00
N SER A 120 1.04 -0.01 -38.52
CA SER A 120 1.68 -1.09 -39.31
C SER A 120 0.96 -2.43 -39.16
N ALA A 121 1.31 -3.34 -40.08
CA ALA A 121 0.77 -4.69 -40.25
C ALA A 121 0.42 -5.41 -38.93
N PRO A 122 -0.55 -6.36 -38.94
CA PRO A 122 -0.94 -7.11 -37.75
C PRO A 122 0.31 -7.68 -37.06
N TRP A 123 0.57 -7.18 -35.86
CA TRP A 123 1.76 -7.50 -35.09
C TRP A 123 1.50 -8.69 -34.16
N ASP A 124 2.57 -9.35 -33.76
CA ASP A 124 2.56 -10.28 -32.65
C ASP A 124 2.42 -9.48 -31.33
N GLU A 125 1.23 -9.52 -30.72
CA GLU A 125 0.97 -8.89 -29.40
C GLU A 125 1.98 -9.36 -28.35
N GLY A 126 2.41 -10.63 -28.42
CA GLY A 126 3.36 -11.19 -27.46
C GLY A 126 4.74 -10.53 -27.54
N ALA A 127 5.22 -10.27 -28.76
CA ALA A 127 6.49 -9.58 -28.98
C ALA A 127 6.51 -8.16 -28.35
N MET A 128 5.38 -7.48 -28.39
CA MET A 128 5.23 -6.16 -27.75
C MET A 128 5.31 -6.23 -26.23
N ASP A 129 4.67 -7.23 -25.64
CA ASP A 129 4.67 -7.39 -24.18
C ASP A 129 6.04 -7.87 -23.65
N ILE A 130 6.78 -8.67 -24.44
CA ILE A 130 8.20 -8.98 -24.18
C ILE A 130 9.00 -7.70 -24.09
N MET A 131 8.95 -6.89 -25.13
CA MET A 131 9.74 -5.68 -25.23
C MET A 131 9.40 -4.66 -24.14
N ARG A 132 8.11 -4.45 -23.81
CA ARG A 132 7.70 -3.58 -22.70
C ARG A 132 8.26 -4.07 -21.37
N THR A 133 8.20 -5.38 -21.12
CA THR A 133 8.75 -6.01 -19.92
C THR A 133 10.26 -5.79 -19.84
N THR A 134 10.97 -6.00 -20.94
CA THR A 134 12.42 -5.80 -21.02
C THR A 134 12.84 -4.35 -20.78
N ILE A 135 12.11 -3.37 -21.35
CA ILE A 135 12.38 -1.96 -21.12
C ILE A 135 12.09 -1.59 -19.65
N ALA A 136 10.99 -2.08 -19.08
CA ALA A 136 10.68 -1.84 -17.66
C ALA A 136 11.74 -2.44 -16.73
N ALA A 137 12.23 -3.65 -17.04
CA ALA A 137 13.35 -4.28 -16.35
C ALA A 137 14.62 -3.42 -16.44
N ALA A 138 14.93 -2.87 -17.61
CA ALA A 138 16.05 -1.94 -17.78
C ALA A 138 15.91 -0.72 -16.87
N VAL A 139 14.75 -0.05 -16.90
CA VAL A 139 14.48 1.15 -16.10
C VAL A 139 14.65 0.88 -14.60
N ILE A 140 14.11 -0.23 -14.08
CA ILE A 140 14.21 -0.51 -12.63
C ILE A 140 15.62 -0.87 -12.18
N GLU A 141 16.40 -1.57 -13.00
CA GLU A 141 17.81 -1.86 -12.70
C GLU A 141 18.64 -0.57 -12.65
N ILE A 142 18.27 0.42 -13.47
CA ILE A 142 18.91 1.73 -13.42
C ILE A 142 18.53 2.52 -12.17
N LEU A 143 17.25 2.56 -11.80
CA LEU A 143 16.78 3.38 -10.67
C LEU A 143 17.18 2.84 -9.30
N SER A 144 17.45 1.54 -9.20
CA SER A 144 17.80 0.91 -7.92
C SER A 144 19.10 1.50 -7.34
N GLY A 145 18.97 2.25 -6.24
CA GLY A 145 20.09 2.87 -5.53
C GLY A 145 20.59 4.18 -6.14
N THR A 146 19.74 4.94 -6.83
CA THR A 146 20.08 6.23 -7.43
C THR A 146 19.01 7.27 -7.19
N ASP A 147 19.41 8.55 -7.16
CA ASP A 147 18.46 9.67 -7.23
C ASP A 147 17.61 9.57 -8.51
N ILE A 148 16.30 9.47 -8.30
CA ILE A 148 15.31 9.31 -9.36
C ILE A 148 14.96 10.63 -10.05
N SER A 149 15.30 11.78 -9.46
CA SER A 149 14.90 13.11 -9.95
C SER A 149 15.27 13.36 -11.42
N PRO A 150 16.49 13.05 -11.88
CA PRO A 150 16.87 13.25 -13.29
C PRO A 150 16.07 12.36 -14.26
N PHE A 151 15.62 11.19 -13.81
CA PHE A 151 14.82 10.27 -14.63
C PHE A 151 13.37 10.75 -14.79
N ILE A 152 12.84 11.40 -13.76
CA ILE A 152 11.51 12.03 -13.80
C ILE A 152 11.52 13.20 -14.78
N GLU A 153 12.54 14.06 -14.70
CA GLU A 153 12.72 15.17 -15.66
C GLU A 153 12.81 14.64 -17.09
N ASP A 154 13.65 13.62 -17.32
CA ASP A 154 13.84 13.01 -18.63
C ASP A 154 12.59 12.23 -19.14
N ALA A 155 11.68 11.82 -18.24
CA ALA A 155 10.37 11.28 -18.59
C ALA A 155 9.33 12.36 -18.92
N GLY A 156 9.66 13.64 -18.74
CA GLY A 156 8.74 14.77 -18.95
C GLY A 156 8.00 15.22 -17.69
N GLY A 157 8.47 14.83 -16.50
CA GLY A 157 7.92 15.20 -15.20
C GLY A 157 7.23 14.07 -14.45
N VAL A 158 6.72 14.37 -13.26
CA VAL A 158 6.07 13.40 -12.35
C VAL A 158 4.86 12.73 -13.02
N THR A 159 3.99 13.53 -13.66
CA THR A 159 2.75 13.01 -14.25
C THR A 159 3.02 12.01 -15.39
N PRO A 160 3.84 12.32 -16.43
CA PRO A 160 4.16 11.33 -17.46
C PRO A 160 4.83 10.07 -16.91
N PHE A 161 5.74 10.21 -15.94
CA PHE A 161 6.41 9.07 -15.30
C PHE A 161 5.40 8.13 -14.63
N VAL A 162 4.52 8.67 -13.79
CA VAL A 162 3.49 7.92 -13.07
C VAL A 162 2.49 7.28 -14.03
N LEU A 163 1.97 8.04 -15.00
CA LEU A 163 1.00 7.52 -15.97
C LEU A 163 1.59 6.41 -16.83
N THR A 164 2.87 6.51 -17.19
CA THR A 164 3.59 5.48 -17.95
C THR A 164 3.65 4.17 -17.17
N ALA A 165 4.06 4.21 -15.90
CA ALA A 165 4.14 3.04 -15.05
C ALA A 165 2.76 2.39 -14.81
N LEU A 166 1.74 3.19 -14.49
CA LEU A 166 0.38 2.66 -14.26
C LEU A 166 -0.23 2.11 -15.55
N LYS A 167 0.01 2.75 -16.69
CA LYS A 167 -0.46 2.27 -18.00
C LYS A 167 0.18 0.92 -18.34
N LEU A 168 1.48 0.75 -18.07
CA LEU A 168 2.15 -0.53 -18.25
C LEU A 168 1.49 -1.65 -17.43
N ILE A 169 1.24 -1.44 -16.13
CA ILE A 169 0.55 -2.44 -15.29
C ILE A 169 -0.83 -2.78 -15.86
N ARG A 170 -1.62 -1.78 -16.25
CA ARG A 170 -2.97 -1.98 -16.81
C ARG A 170 -2.95 -2.79 -18.11
N MET A 171 -1.99 -2.50 -19.00
CA MET A 171 -1.83 -3.20 -20.27
C MET A 171 -1.40 -4.66 -20.05
N THR A 172 -0.39 -4.89 -19.20
CA THR A 172 0.04 -6.25 -18.83
C THR A 172 -1.10 -7.03 -18.16
N THR A 173 -1.90 -6.36 -17.32
CA THR A 173 -3.09 -6.95 -16.69
C THR A 173 -4.17 -7.30 -17.72
N ALA A 174 -4.37 -6.47 -18.74
CA ALA A 174 -5.28 -6.77 -19.84
C ALA A 174 -4.80 -7.98 -20.66
N ALA A 175 -3.49 -8.09 -20.92
CA ALA A 175 -2.89 -9.25 -21.56
C ALA A 175 -3.09 -10.53 -20.72
N LEU A 176 -2.88 -10.45 -19.40
CA LEU A 176 -3.17 -11.56 -18.48
C LEU A 176 -4.64 -11.99 -18.54
N LYS A 177 -5.58 -11.04 -18.59
CA LYS A 177 -7.03 -11.35 -18.69
C LYS A 177 -7.38 -12.16 -19.93
N LYS A 178 -6.65 -11.99 -21.04
CA LYS A 178 -6.83 -12.78 -22.27
C LYS A 178 -6.35 -14.23 -22.12
N LEU A 179 -5.44 -14.51 -21.18
CA LEU A 179 -4.96 -15.88 -20.94
C LEU A 179 -6.03 -16.71 -20.20
N PRO A 180 -6.20 -17.99 -20.59
CA PRO A 180 -7.16 -18.87 -19.95
C PRO A 180 -6.81 -19.10 -18.48
N THR A 181 -7.83 -19.26 -17.64
CA THR A 181 -7.65 -19.58 -16.21
C THR A 181 -7.59 -21.09 -15.95
N SER A 182 -7.99 -21.92 -16.92
CA SER A 182 -7.96 -23.38 -16.77
C SER A 182 -6.53 -23.94 -16.92
N PRO A 183 -6.06 -24.78 -15.97
CA PRO A 183 -4.75 -25.42 -16.04
C PRO A 183 -4.51 -26.20 -17.34
N SER A 184 -5.55 -26.86 -17.88
CA SER A 184 -5.43 -27.66 -19.10
C SER A 184 -5.18 -26.80 -20.35
N SER A 185 -5.69 -25.57 -20.35
CA SER A 185 -5.51 -24.63 -21.46
C SER A 185 -4.16 -23.92 -21.39
N LEU A 186 -3.69 -23.60 -20.19
CA LEU A 186 -2.38 -22.98 -19.95
C LEU A 186 -1.20 -23.91 -20.25
N ARG A 187 -1.40 -25.23 -20.19
CA ARG A 187 -0.36 -26.24 -20.46
C ARG A 187 0.05 -26.35 -21.93
N ARG A 188 -0.57 -25.59 -22.84
CA ARG A 188 -0.03 -25.48 -24.21
C ARG A 188 1.35 -24.84 -24.11
N ALA A 189 2.34 -25.49 -24.73
CA ALA A 189 3.77 -25.24 -24.51
C ALA A 189 4.24 -23.80 -24.81
N ASP A 190 3.40 -22.98 -25.44
CA ASP A 190 3.65 -21.59 -25.81
C ASP A 190 3.20 -20.56 -24.74
N GLN A 191 2.27 -20.89 -23.85
CA GLN A 191 1.66 -19.90 -22.94
C GLN A 191 2.42 -19.69 -21.63
N SER A 192 3.12 -20.71 -21.15
CA SER A 192 3.85 -20.67 -19.87
C SER A 192 5.00 -19.65 -19.85
N PRO A 193 5.91 -19.61 -20.85
CA PRO A 193 6.94 -18.57 -20.92
C PRO A 193 6.36 -17.16 -21.02
N TYR A 194 5.26 -17.01 -21.75
CA TYR A 194 4.56 -15.73 -21.90
C TYR A 194 3.93 -15.26 -20.59
N LEU A 195 3.29 -16.16 -19.82
CA LEU A 195 2.77 -15.85 -18.49
C LEU A 195 3.89 -15.41 -17.52
N VAL A 196 5.02 -16.13 -17.50
CA VAL A 196 6.18 -15.78 -16.66
C VAL A 196 6.73 -14.41 -17.03
N MET A 197 6.75 -14.09 -18.32
CA MET A 197 7.16 -12.78 -18.81
C MET A 197 6.20 -11.67 -18.38
N LEU A 198 4.87 -11.84 -18.55
CA LEU A 198 3.88 -10.86 -18.07
C LEU A 198 3.98 -10.65 -16.54
N ALA A 199 4.21 -11.75 -15.81
CA ALA A 199 4.45 -11.71 -14.36
C ALA A 199 5.71 -10.89 -14.02
N GLY A 200 6.80 -11.09 -14.79
CA GLY A 200 8.01 -10.28 -14.72
C GLY A 200 7.72 -8.80 -14.95
N GLY A 201 6.94 -8.46 -15.97
CA GLY A 201 6.56 -7.07 -16.27
C GLY A 201 5.83 -6.38 -15.11
N ILE A 202 4.86 -7.06 -14.49
CA ILE A 202 4.17 -6.53 -13.28
C ILE A 202 5.15 -6.41 -12.12
N SER A 203 5.98 -7.42 -11.89
CA SER A 203 6.98 -7.45 -10.81
C SER A 203 7.97 -6.28 -10.92
N HIS A 204 8.57 -6.06 -12.09
CA HIS A 204 9.49 -4.95 -12.34
C HIS A 204 8.82 -3.60 -12.16
N THR A 205 7.57 -3.45 -12.61
CA THR A 205 6.83 -2.20 -12.45
C THR A 205 6.40 -1.97 -11.00
N ALA A 206 6.04 -3.00 -10.25
CA ALA A 206 5.77 -2.87 -8.82
C ALA A 206 7.03 -2.47 -8.04
N ARG A 207 8.20 -3.05 -8.38
CA ARG A 207 9.49 -2.64 -7.80
C ARG A 207 9.84 -1.19 -8.16
N LEU A 208 9.54 -0.74 -9.37
CA LEU A 208 9.64 0.67 -9.77
C LEU A 208 8.79 1.57 -8.88
N LEU A 209 7.52 1.19 -8.65
CA LEU A 209 6.61 1.91 -7.76
C LEU A 209 7.16 1.99 -6.33
N ILE A 210 7.73 0.90 -5.80
CA ILE A 210 8.37 0.87 -4.47
C ILE A 210 9.52 1.89 -4.40
N VAL A 211 10.53 1.74 -5.27
CA VAL A 211 11.73 2.59 -5.25
C VAL A 211 11.36 4.06 -5.40
N SER A 212 10.51 4.38 -6.37
CA SER A 212 10.14 5.77 -6.64
C SER A 212 9.24 6.40 -5.57
N SER A 213 8.37 5.61 -4.92
CA SER A 213 7.51 6.12 -3.83
C SER A 213 8.25 6.27 -2.51
N HIS A 214 9.29 5.46 -2.29
CA HIS A 214 10.17 5.58 -1.14
C HIS A 214 11.04 6.84 -1.27
N ASP A 215 11.63 7.07 -2.44
CA ASP A 215 12.58 8.17 -2.64
C ASP A 215 11.91 9.55 -2.77
N ASN A 216 10.64 9.63 -3.17
CA ASN A 216 9.95 10.91 -3.38
C ASN A 216 8.44 10.87 -3.03
N VAL A 217 8.05 11.71 -2.05
CA VAL A 217 6.67 11.84 -1.54
C VAL A 217 5.71 12.38 -2.60
N GLU A 218 6.14 13.30 -3.47
CA GLU A 218 5.30 13.86 -4.54
C GLU A 218 4.91 12.79 -5.56
N ILE A 219 5.86 11.92 -5.92
CA ILE A 219 5.59 10.79 -6.81
C ILE A 219 4.66 9.78 -6.15
N ARG A 220 4.89 9.46 -4.87
CA ARG A 220 4.02 8.58 -4.09
C ARG A 220 2.58 9.09 -4.10
N GLN A 221 2.39 10.40 -3.86
CA GLN A 221 1.06 11.02 -3.92
C GLN A 221 0.48 10.96 -5.33
N ALA A 222 1.27 11.26 -6.37
CA ALA A 222 0.83 11.18 -7.76
C ALA A 222 0.43 9.75 -8.16
N PHE A 223 1.09 8.71 -7.65
CA PHE A 223 0.65 7.32 -7.84
C PHE A 223 -0.71 7.04 -7.18
N LEU A 224 -0.91 7.49 -5.94
CA LEU A 224 -2.19 7.36 -5.24
C LEU A 224 -3.31 8.06 -6.02
N ASP A 225 -3.08 9.31 -6.43
CA ASP A 225 -4.03 10.10 -7.24
C ASP A 225 -4.30 9.45 -8.60
N GLY A 226 -3.29 8.78 -9.18
CA GLY A 226 -3.40 8.01 -10.41
C GLY A 226 -4.12 6.67 -10.28
N GLY A 227 -4.53 6.26 -9.07
CA GLY A 227 -5.20 5.01 -8.79
C GLY A 227 -4.28 3.79 -8.81
N SER A 228 -3.07 3.93 -8.25
CA SER A 228 -2.09 2.83 -8.16
C SER A 228 -2.62 1.64 -7.36
N ILE A 229 -3.31 1.88 -6.24
CA ILE A 229 -3.88 0.83 -5.37
C ILE A 229 -4.79 -0.13 -6.15
N PRO A 230 -5.92 0.32 -6.75
CA PRO A 230 -6.79 -0.58 -7.50
C PRO A 230 -6.10 -1.20 -8.72
N THR A 231 -5.15 -0.48 -9.34
CA THR A 231 -4.39 -0.98 -10.49
C THR A 231 -3.49 -2.16 -10.11
N VAL A 232 -2.74 -2.06 -9.02
CA VAL A 232 -1.86 -3.13 -8.52
C VAL A 232 -2.67 -4.31 -8.02
N ILE A 233 -3.78 -4.08 -7.32
CA ILE A 233 -4.62 -5.15 -6.78
C ILE A 233 -5.30 -5.96 -7.89
N ASP A 234 -5.80 -5.32 -8.96
CA ASP A 234 -6.33 -6.02 -10.14
C ASP A 234 -5.23 -6.87 -10.80
N ALA A 235 -4.03 -6.31 -10.96
CA ALA A 235 -2.89 -7.03 -11.52
C ALA A 235 -2.53 -8.27 -10.70
N LEU A 236 -2.45 -8.15 -9.37
CA LEU A 236 -2.21 -9.26 -8.44
C LEU A 236 -3.30 -10.32 -8.55
N GLY A 237 -4.57 -9.92 -8.57
CA GLY A 237 -5.71 -10.85 -8.72
C GLY A 237 -5.65 -11.65 -10.02
N GLN A 238 -5.31 -11.00 -11.14
CA GLN A 238 -5.16 -11.69 -12.41
C GLN A 238 -3.95 -12.62 -12.45
N LEU A 239 -2.84 -12.18 -11.86
CA LEU A 239 -1.59 -12.93 -11.87
C LEU A 239 -1.71 -14.18 -10.99
N GLN A 240 -2.20 -14.02 -9.77
CA GLN A 240 -2.29 -15.10 -8.79
C GLN A 240 -3.16 -16.27 -9.27
N ALA A 241 -4.29 -15.96 -9.92
CA ALA A 241 -5.20 -16.98 -10.48
C ALA A 241 -4.56 -17.86 -11.57
N ARG A 242 -3.44 -17.43 -12.16
CA ARG A 242 -2.77 -18.12 -13.29
C ARG A 242 -1.39 -18.64 -12.91
N LEU A 243 -0.64 -17.86 -12.15
CA LEU A 243 0.78 -18.11 -11.87
C LEU A 243 0.98 -19.28 -10.91
N LEU A 244 0.09 -19.44 -9.93
CA LEU A 244 0.21 -20.47 -8.91
C LEU A 244 -0.33 -21.83 -9.36
N LEU A 245 -0.83 -21.95 -10.60
CA LEU A 245 -1.20 -23.24 -11.16
C LEU A 245 0.05 -24.09 -11.49
N PRO A 246 -0.02 -25.42 -11.37
CA PRO A 246 1.02 -26.31 -11.88
C PRO A 246 1.02 -26.26 -13.42
N LEU A 247 2.03 -25.59 -13.98
CA LEU A 247 2.28 -25.41 -15.41
C LEU A 247 2.87 -26.67 -16.08
N GLY A 248 3.42 -27.62 -15.31
CA GLY A 248 3.91 -28.91 -15.81
C GLY A 248 5.28 -28.86 -16.50
N ASP A 249 5.90 -27.68 -16.59
CA ASP A 249 7.21 -27.45 -17.22
C ASP A 249 8.39 -27.77 -16.29
N ASN A 250 9.62 -27.65 -16.82
CA ASN A 250 10.88 -27.76 -16.06
C ASN A 250 10.90 -26.89 -14.78
N ILE A 251 10.15 -25.79 -14.76
CA ILE A 251 9.98 -24.90 -13.60
C ILE A 251 9.31 -25.63 -12.43
N ASP A 252 8.30 -26.46 -12.70
CA ASP A 252 7.60 -27.23 -11.68
C ASP A 252 8.27 -28.59 -11.39
N ARG A 253 9.17 -29.06 -12.26
CA ARG A 253 10.04 -30.22 -11.95
C ARG A 253 11.02 -29.92 -10.81
N ARG A 254 11.25 -28.64 -10.50
CA ARG A 254 11.98 -28.18 -9.32
C ARG A 254 11.08 -27.21 -8.52
N PRO A 255 10.05 -27.73 -7.81
CA PRO A 255 9.07 -26.89 -7.12
C PRO A 255 9.74 -25.94 -6.11
N GLN A 256 10.89 -26.32 -5.55
CA GLN A 256 11.74 -25.50 -4.69
C GLN A 256 12.36 -24.26 -5.37
N ARG A 257 12.33 -24.13 -6.70
CA ARG A 257 12.86 -22.97 -7.44
C ARG A 257 11.76 -22.20 -8.17
N GLY A 258 10.83 -22.92 -8.80
CA GLY A 258 9.78 -22.31 -9.61
C GLY A 258 8.74 -21.54 -8.81
N LEU A 259 8.24 -22.15 -7.72
CA LEU A 259 7.21 -21.52 -6.89
C LEU A 259 7.73 -20.30 -6.14
N PRO A 260 8.93 -20.31 -5.53
CA PRO A 260 9.49 -19.11 -4.91
C PRO A 260 9.66 -17.95 -5.89
N LEU A 261 10.12 -18.21 -7.13
CA LEU A 261 10.24 -17.15 -8.15
C LEU A 261 8.87 -16.55 -8.50
N LYS A 262 7.86 -17.40 -8.70
CA LYS A 262 6.48 -16.98 -8.96
C LYS A 262 5.92 -16.14 -7.82
N ARG A 263 6.20 -16.52 -6.57
CA ARG A 263 5.77 -15.76 -5.38
C ARG A 263 6.54 -14.48 -5.19
N GLN A 264 7.83 -14.45 -5.50
CA GLN A 264 8.62 -13.25 -5.50
C GLN A 264 8.02 -12.18 -6.43
N MET A 265 7.49 -12.58 -7.59
CA MET A 265 6.79 -11.67 -8.50
C MET A 265 5.53 -11.04 -7.88
N LEU A 266 4.75 -11.81 -7.12
CA LEU A 266 3.60 -11.30 -6.37
C LEU A 266 4.06 -10.42 -5.19
N ASN A 267 5.17 -10.77 -4.54
CA ASN A 267 5.65 -10.12 -3.34
C ASN A 267 5.99 -8.64 -3.57
N PHE A 268 6.47 -8.25 -4.75
CA PHE A 268 6.68 -6.82 -5.05
C PHE A 268 5.36 -6.04 -5.12
N GLY A 269 4.28 -6.64 -5.61
CA GLY A 269 2.97 -5.97 -5.60
C GLY A 269 2.45 -5.78 -4.18
N TYR A 270 2.53 -6.81 -3.33
CA TYR A 270 2.16 -6.68 -1.92
C TYR A 270 3.11 -5.76 -1.14
N GLY A 271 4.41 -5.83 -1.42
CA GLY A 271 5.43 -4.96 -0.84
C GLY A 271 5.18 -3.49 -1.15
N TYR A 272 4.71 -3.17 -2.36
CA TYR A 272 4.27 -1.81 -2.69
C TYR A 272 3.07 -1.38 -1.82
N LEU A 273 2.07 -2.23 -1.64
CA LEU A 273 0.91 -1.91 -0.80
C LEU A 273 1.32 -1.73 0.66
N LEU A 274 2.22 -2.56 1.19
CA LEU A 274 2.76 -2.43 2.55
C LEU A 274 3.57 -1.14 2.72
N LEU A 275 4.44 -0.80 1.75
CA LEU A 275 5.15 0.48 1.72
C LEU A 275 4.19 1.67 1.82
N LEU A 276 3.06 1.62 1.09
CA LEU A 276 2.07 2.70 1.16
C LEU A 276 1.46 2.84 2.57
N LEU A 277 1.29 1.73 3.31
CA LEU A 277 0.81 1.77 4.70
C LEU A 277 1.88 2.27 5.67
N GLU A 278 3.14 1.95 5.39
CA GLU A 278 4.31 2.43 6.13
C GLU A 278 4.49 3.94 6.02
N GLU A 279 4.38 4.44 4.81
CA GLU A 279 4.77 5.80 4.46
C GLU A 279 3.61 6.81 4.49
N SER A 280 2.37 6.36 4.69
CA SER A 280 1.17 7.22 4.65
C SER A 280 0.78 7.76 6.02
N GLU A 281 0.40 9.04 6.08
CA GLU A 281 -0.15 9.68 7.28
C GLU A 281 -1.61 9.27 7.59
N ASP A 282 -2.32 8.72 6.61
CA ASP A 282 -3.71 8.24 6.73
C ASP A 282 -3.80 6.77 6.29
N ALA A 283 -2.99 5.92 6.91
CA ALA A 283 -3.01 4.47 6.67
C ALA A 283 -4.43 3.86 6.77
N PRO A 284 -5.31 4.25 7.72
CA PRO A 284 -6.68 3.72 7.77
C PRO A 284 -7.49 3.98 6.50
N ALA A 285 -7.34 5.14 5.86
CA ALA A 285 -8.02 5.43 4.60
C ALA A 285 -7.50 4.52 3.48
N LEU A 286 -6.18 4.33 3.40
CA LEU A 286 -5.56 3.45 2.40
C LEU A 286 -5.94 1.98 2.59
N VAL A 287 -5.97 1.47 3.84
CA VAL A 287 -6.46 0.11 4.12
C VAL A 287 -7.90 -0.06 3.65
N GLY A 288 -8.78 0.92 3.95
CA GLY A 288 -10.15 0.92 3.47
C GLY A 288 -10.25 0.89 1.94
N GLU A 289 -9.40 1.67 1.25
CA GLU A 289 -9.31 1.66 -0.22
C GLU A 289 -8.85 0.30 -0.75
N MET A 290 -7.80 -0.30 -0.17
CA MET A 290 -7.29 -1.62 -0.57
C MET A 290 -8.35 -2.73 -0.41
N ILE A 291 -9.10 -2.73 0.70
CA ILE A 291 -10.22 -3.66 0.91
C ILE A 291 -11.30 -3.47 -0.15
N ASN A 292 -11.69 -2.22 -0.42
CA ASN A 292 -12.69 -1.91 -1.44
C ASN A 292 -12.22 -2.29 -2.85
N ALA A 293 -10.93 -2.15 -3.11
CA ALA A 293 -10.26 -2.60 -4.33
C ALA A 293 -10.09 -4.12 -4.43
N ARG A 294 -10.62 -4.88 -3.47
CA ARG A 294 -10.69 -6.36 -3.44
C ARG A 294 -9.37 -7.06 -3.11
N ILE A 295 -8.49 -6.44 -2.32
CA ILE A 295 -7.25 -7.11 -1.87
C ILE A 295 -7.53 -8.44 -1.16
N LEU A 296 -8.61 -8.52 -0.39
CA LEU A 296 -8.95 -9.74 0.35
C LEU A 296 -9.46 -10.84 -0.58
N ASP A 297 -10.30 -10.50 -1.58
CA ASP A 297 -10.68 -11.44 -2.63
C ASP A 297 -9.42 -12.02 -3.33
N THR A 298 -8.44 -11.15 -3.61
CA THR A 298 -7.15 -11.57 -4.16
C THR A 298 -6.44 -12.54 -3.21
N ILE A 299 -6.20 -12.17 -1.95
CA ILE A 299 -5.45 -13.03 -0.99
C ILE A 299 -6.16 -14.38 -0.74
N VAL A 300 -7.49 -14.41 -0.62
CA VAL A 300 -8.22 -15.64 -0.27
C VAL A 300 -8.44 -16.60 -1.44
N THR A 301 -8.28 -16.12 -2.69
CA THR A 301 -8.38 -16.99 -3.87
C THR A 301 -7.11 -17.81 -4.12
N THR A 302 -6.06 -17.60 -3.31
CA THR A 302 -4.85 -18.42 -3.29
C THR A 302 -5.16 -19.81 -2.74
N MET A 303 -5.52 -20.75 -3.60
CA MET A 303 -5.84 -22.14 -3.21
C MET A 303 -4.60 -23.05 -3.15
N THR A 304 -3.40 -22.50 -3.34
CA THR A 304 -2.17 -23.30 -3.38
C THR A 304 -1.48 -23.33 -2.02
N PRO A 305 -1.14 -24.53 -1.49
CA PRO A 305 -0.41 -24.65 -0.23
C PRO A 305 0.94 -23.93 -0.31
N ARG A 306 1.39 -23.45 0.84
CA ARG A 306 2.70 -22.80 1.01
C ARG A 306 3.65 -23.76 1.70
N TYR A 307 4.93 -23.64 1.39
CA TYR A 307 5.98 -24.42 2.04
C TYR A 307 6.68 -23.56 3.11
N ASP A 308 7.07 -24.16 4.23
CA ASP A 308 7.63 -23.43 5.38
C ASP A 308 8.96 -22.71 5.11
N THR A 309 9.62 -23.00 3.98
CA THR A 309 10.94 -22.44 3.62
C THR A 309 10.88 -21.05 3.00
N GLU A 310 9.71 -20.46 2.80
CA GLU A 310 9.59 -19.19 2.07
C GLU A 310 9.67 -17.97 3.02
N PRO A 311 10.60 -17.02 2.74
CA PRO A 311 10.70 -15.77 3.48
C PRO A 311 9.49 -14.85 3.22
N ASP A 312 9.19 -14.02 4.22
CA ASP A 312 8.16 -12.97 4.31
C ASP A 312 7.25 -12.77 3.09
N GLU A 313 6.04 -13.30 3.21
CA GLU A 313 5.00 -13.18 2.19
C GLU A 313 4.16 -11.93 2.47
N GLY A 314 4.21 -10.96 1.55
CA GLY A 314 3.53 -9.68 1.71
C GLY A 314 2.02 -9.77 1.90
N ASP A 315 1.36 -10.82 1.38
CA ASP A 315 -0.08 -11.07 1.59
C ASP A 315 -0.40 -11.51 3.03
N ILE A 316 0.38 -12.41 3.60
CA ILE A 316 0.28 -12.80 5.01
C ILE A 316 0.59 -11.65 5.93
N ASN A 317 1.65 -10.89 5.60
CA ASN A 317 2.00 -9.70 6.36
C ASN A 317 0.85 -8.69 6.32
N PHE A 318 0.18 -8.52 5.17
CA PHE A 318 -1.02 -7.69 5.05
C PHE A 318 -2.18 -8.19 5.95
N LEU A 319 -2.46 -9.49 5.97
CA LEU A 319 -3.49 -10.04 6.87
C LEU A 319 -3.14 -9.87 8.35
N ARG A 320 -1.87 -10.05 8.71
CA ARG A 320 -1.38 -9.93 10.10
C ARG A 320 -1.58 -8.52 10.64
N ILE A 321 -1.43 -7.51 9.79
CA ILE A 321 -1.48 -6.10 10.20
C ILE A 321 -2.91 -5.56 10.17
N LEU A 322 -3.81 -6.23 9.45
CA LEU A 322 -5.18 -5.76 9.26
C LEU A 322 -5.97 -5.55 10.57
N PRO A 323 -5.89 -6.44 11.58
CA PRO A 323 -6.61 -6.29 12.84
C PRO A 323 -6.43 -4.95 13.53
N GLN A 324 -5.21 -4.40 13.49
CA GLN A 324 -4.89 -3.12 14.14
C GLN A 324 -5.69 -1.95 13.53
N PHE A 325 -6.12 -2.06 12.27
CA PHE A 325 -6.90 -1.03 11.60
C PHE A 325 -8.42 -1.26 11.72
N LEU A 326 -8.89 -2.38 12.28
CA LEU A 326 -10.32 -2.68 12.39
C LEU A 326 -11.04 -1.83 13.44
N MET A 327 -10.32 -1.14 14.33
CA MET A 327 -10.92 -0.15 15.21
C MET A 327 -11.43 1.10 14.46
N TYR A 328 -10.99 1.29 13.21
CA TYR A 328 -11.51 2.35 12.35
C TYR A 328 -12.80 1.91 11.67
N ARG A 329 -13.88 2.63 11.94
CA ARG A 329 -15.23 2.28 11.47
C ARG A 329 -15.32 2.09 9.95
N SER A 330 -14.64 2.94 9.18
CA SER A 330 -14.58 2.84 7.71
C SER A 330 -13.90 1.55 7.23
N VAL A 331 -12.85 1.12 7.93
CA VAL A 331 -12.12 -0.12 7.63
C VAL A 331 -12.96 -1.32 8.03
N LEU A 332 -13.56 -1.31 9.23
CA LEU A 332 -14.46 -2.38 9.69
C LEU A 332 -15.66 -2.57 8.74
N THR A 333 -16.27 -1.47 8.29
CA THR A 333 -17.38 -1.52 7.32
C THR A 333 -16.94 -2.14 6.00
N ALA A 334 -15.81 -1.69 5.45
CA ALA A 334 -15.26 -2.26 4.21
C ALA A 334 -14.93 -3.75 4.37
N MET A 335 -14.36 -4.12 5.52
CA MET A 335 -14.02 -5.51 5.87
C MET A 335 -15.27 -6.39 5.92
N ASN A 336 -16.32 -5.98 6.62
CA ASN A 336 -17.59 -6.69 6.68
C ASN A 336 -18.20 -6.92 5.30
N GLN A 337 -18.19 -5.89 4.44
CA GLN A 337 -18.66 -6.01 3.06
C GLN A 337 -17.82 -7.00 2.26
N SER A 338 -16.51 -7.00 2.45
CA SER A 338 -15.59 -7.92 1.77
C SER A 338 -15.79 -9.36 2.23
N ILE A 339 -15.93 -9.62 3.54
CA ILE A 339 -16.21 -10.96 4.07
C ILE A 339 -17.54 -11.48 3.51
N ARG A 340 -18.61 -10.68 3.56
CA ARG A 340 -19.92 -11.07 2.98
C ARG A 340 -19.81 -11.41 1.50
N ARG A 341 -19.00 -10.66 0.74
CA ARG A 341 -18.75 -10.92 -0.69
C ARG A 341 -18.00 -12.24 -0.91
N ILE A 342 -16.95 -12.51 -0.13
CA ILE A 342 -16.15 -13.74 -0.19
C ILE A 342 -17.03 -14.95 0.13
N VAL A 343 -17.80 -14.88 1.22
CA VAL A 343 -18.77 -15.92 1.61
C VAL A 343 -19.85 -16.11 0.55
N GLY A 344 -20.37 -15.02 -0.02
CA GLY A 344 -21.37 -15.06 -1.10
C GLY A 344 -20.88 -15.72 -2.40
N ARG A 345 -19.57 -15.81 -2.61
CA ARG A 345 -18.96 -16.57 -3.71
C ARG A 345 -18.70 -18.05 -3.37
N GLY A 346 -19.05 -18.48 -2.16
CA GLY A 346 -18.79 -19.84 -1.69
C GLY A 346 -17.33 -20.12 -1.33
N ILE A 347 -16.49 -19.10 -1.20
CA ILE A 347 -15.08 -19.27 -0.80
C ILE A 347 -15.03 -19.49 0.71
N ARG A 348 -14.61 -20.68 1.12
CA ARG A 348 -14.40 -21.06 2.52
C ARG A 348 -12.92 -21.04 2.85
N VAL A 349 -12.43 -19.91 3.36
CA VAL A 349 -10.99 -19.75 3.67
C VAL A 349 -10.52 -20.75 4.73
N ARG A 350 -11.42 -21.16 5.64
CA ARG A 350 -11.16 -22.21 6.65
C ARG A 350 -10.81 -23.58 6.05
N ASP A 351 -11.20 -23.82 4.80
CA ASP A 351 -10.92 -25.05 4.07
C ASP A 351 -9.64 -24.94 3.21
N SER A 352 -8.99 -23.77 3.17
CA SER A 352 -7.77 -23.55 2.40
C SER A 352 -6.65 -24.50 2.85
N PRO A 353 -5.88 -25.13 1.95
CA PRO A 353 -4.76 -26.00 2.35
C PRO A 353 -3.60 -25.23 2.99
N ASP A 354 -3.57 -23.91 2.89
CA ASP A 354 -2.54 -23.06 3.46
C ASP A 354 -2.82 -22.76 4.96
N VAL A 355 -2.03 -23.39 5.83
CA VAL A 355 -2.11 -23.24 7.28
C VAL A 355 -1.88 -21.79 7.73
N LYS A 356 -0.93 -21.08 7.11
CA LYS A 356 -0.60 -19.69 7.50
C LYS A 356 -1.76 -18.77 7.15
N LEU A 357 -2.31 -18.89 5.94
CA LEU A 357 -3.48 -18.13 5.52
C LEU A 357 -4.69 -18.40 6.42
N ARG A 358 -4.99 -19.68 6.71
CA ARG A 358 -6.09 -20.02 7.63
C ARG A 358 -5.93 -19.39 9.01
N LYS A 359 -4.72 -19.45 9.57
CA LYS A 359 -4.42 -18.91 10.90
C LYS A 359 -4.66 -17.40 10.93
N GLU A 360 -4.01 -16.65 10.04
CA GLU A 360 -4.13 -15.19 10.02
C GLU A 360 -5.55 -14.74 9.65
N TRP A 361 -6.20 -15.42 8.70
CA TRP A 361 -7.60 -15.14 8.35
C TRP A 361 -8.56 -15.37 9.53
N SER A 362 -8.40 -16.46 10.28
CA SER A 362 -9.20 -16.75 11.47
C SER A 362 -9.04 -15.67 12.55
N HIS A 363 -7.82 -15.16 12.71
CA HIS A 363 -7.56 -14.05 13.62
C HIS A 363 -8.31 -12.79 13.17
N VAL A 364 -8.24 -12.43 11.89
CA VAL A 364 -8.99 -11.30 11.33
C VAL A 364 -10.51 -11.51 11.51
N GLU A 365 -11.08 -12.66 11.16
CA GLU A 365 -12.52 -12.95 11.33
C GLU A 365 -12.97 -12.79 12.79
N THR A 366 -12.13 -13.22 13.73
CA THR A 366 -12.41 -13.11 15.16
C THR A 366 -12.52 -11.64 15.58
N VAL A 367 -11.55 -10.81 15.18
CA VAL A 367 -11.54 -9.38 15.50
C VAL A 367 -12.68 -8.64 14.80
N VAL A 368 -12.96 -8.93 13.52
CA VAL A 368 -14.09 -8.34 12.79
C VAL A 368 -15.41 -8.67 13.45
N THR A 369 -15.66 -9.93 13.78
CA THR A 369 -16.91 -10.37 14.42
C THR A 369 -17.09 -9.67 15.76
N ARG A 370 -16.01 -9.62 16.56
CA ARG A 370 -16.01 -8.95 17.86
C ARG A 370 -16.33 -7.46 17.75
N TYR A 371 -15.61 -6.73 16.89
CA TYR A 371 -15.80 -5.29 16.75
C TYR A 371 -17.11 -4.91 16.06
N SER A 372 -17.60 -5.75 15.14
CA SER A 372 -18.92 -5.54 14.53
C SER A 372 -20.05 -5.68 15.55
N ARG A 373 -19.95 -6.66 16.46
CA ARG A 373 -20.89 -6.79 17.57
C ARG A 373 -20.88 -5.55 18.47
N LEU A 374 -19.71 -5.01 18.80
CA LEU A 374 -19.61 -3.76 19.56
C LEU A 374 -20.18 -2.56 18.79
N GLU A 375 -20.05 -2.56 17.46
CA GLU A 375 -20.63 -1.50 16.61
C GLU A 375 -22.16 -1.58 16.55
N GLU A 376 -22.72 -2.78 16.55
CA GLU A 376 -24.17 -3.04 16.50
C GLU A 376 -24.86 -2.82 17.86
N GLN A 377 -24.14 -2.92 18.97
CA GLN A 377 -24.69 -2.63 20.30
C GLN A 377 -25.00 -1.13 20.41
N GLU A 378 -26.29 -0.80 20.67
CA GLU A 378 -26.82 0.57 20.75
C GLU A 378 -26.13 1.45 21.83
N ASP A 379 -25.33 0.85 22.72
CA ASP A 379 -24.51 1.54 23.73
C ASP A 379 -23.33 2.38 23.16
N LEU A 380 -23.23 2.51 21.83
CA LEU A 380 -22.36 3.51 21.18
C LEU A 380 -22.91 4.95 21.28
N ASP A 381 -24.18 5.10 21.68
CA ASP A 381 -24.88 6.38 21.74
C ASP A 381 -24.25 7.48 22.60
N PRO A 382 -23.46 7.24 23.67
CA PRO A 382 -23.04 8.38 24.49
C PRO A 382 -22.02 9.30 23.81
N PHE A 383 -21.44 8.89 22.66
CA PHE A 383 -20.62 9.78 21.83
C PHE A 383 -21.43 10.62 20.83
N TYR A 384 -22.55 10.10 20.38
CA TYR A 384 -23.42 10.72 19.40
C TYR A 384 -24.81 10.79 19.99
N ASP A 385 -24.92 11.45 21.15
CA ASP A 385 -26.22 11.89 21.60
C ASP A 385 -26.81 12.72 20.44
N TYR A 386 -27.83 12.16 19.79
CA TYR A 386 -28.53 12.80 18.67
C TYR A 386 -29.40 13.95 19.17
N SER A 387 -29.22 14.36 20.42
CA SER A 387 -29.74 15.59 21.00
C SER A 387 -28.70 16.72 20.97
N CYS A 388 -29.17 17.93 21.25
CA CYS A 388 -28.32 19.09 21.37
C CYS A 388 -27.57 19.05 22.71
N GLY A 389 -26.24 18.93 22.70
CA GLY A 389 -25.40 18.85 23.91
C GLY A 389 -25.32 20.14 24.74
N SER A 390 -26.09 21.17 24.42
CA SER A 390 -26.16 22.37 25.26
C SER A 390 -27.11 22.16 26.42
N PRO A 391 -26.68 22.36 27.69
CA PRO A 391 -27.55 22.19 28.85
C PRO A 391 -28.66 23.25 28.94
N PHE A 392 -28.62 24.27 28.07
CA PHE A 392 -29.63 25.34 27.97
C PHE A 392 -30.53 25.17 26.75
N CYS A 393 -30.49 24.02 26.08
CA CYS A 393 -31.37 23.75 24.96
C CYS A 393 -32.79 23.47 25.48
N THR A 394 -33.77 24.24 25.00
CA THR A 394 -35.20 24.09 25.31
C THR A 394 -35.98 23.54 24.11
N ARG A 395 -35.28 22.95 23.14
CA ARG A 395 -35.87 22.42 21.91
C ARG A 395 -36.11 20.93 22.12
N ASP A 396 -37.36 20.54 21.95
CA ASP A 396 -37.82 19.15 22.05
C ASP A 396 -38.07 18.54 20.66
N ASP A 397 -37.82 19.30 19.57
CA ASP A 397 -37.80 18.77 18.22
C ASP A 397 -36.49 18.04 17.92
N ASP A 398 -36.45 17.25 16.85
CA ASP A 398 -35.24 16.58 16.31
C ASP A 398 -34.64 17.40 15.15
N PRO A 399 -34.06 18.61 15.38
CA PRO A 399 -33.53 19.42 14.30
C PRO A 399 -32.24 18.79 13.75
N PRO A 400 -31.88 19.12 12.50
CA PRO A 400 -30.56 18.78 11.98
C PRO A 400 -29.48 19.37 12.89
N LEU A 401 -28.64 18.50 13.44
CA LEU A 401 -27.59 18.91 14.36
C LEU A 401 -26.27 19.24 13.64
N TYR A 402 -25.60 20.26 14.15
CA TYR A 402 -24.25 20.67 13.74
C TYR A 402 -23.23 20.20 14.76
N ARG A 403 -22.19 19.51 14.30
CA ARG A 403 -21.07 19.09 15.16
C ARG A 403 -20.15 20.26 15.47
N CYS A 404 -19.59 20.28 16.68
CA CYS A 404 -18.50 21.18 17.03
C CYS A 404 -17.36 21.02 16.01
N LYS A 405 -16.88 22.13 15.43
CA LYS A 405 -15.83 22.07 14.39
C LYS A 405 -14.49 21.53 14.92
N ALA A 406 -14.21 21.77 16.21
CA ALA A 406 -12.98 21.36 16.87
C ALA A 406 -13.01 19.87 17.24
N CYS A 407 -13.81 19.47 18.24
CA CYS A 407 -13.84 18.07 18.68
C CYS A 407 -14.63 17.13 17.75
N ARG A 408 -15.65 17.63 17.06
CA ARG A 408 -16.62 16.87 16.25
C ARG A 408 -17.39 15.77 17.00
N VAL A 409 -17.31 15.76 18.33
CA VAL A 409 -18.06 14.84 19.19
C VAL A 409 -19.43 15.43 19.51
N ILE A 410 -19.46 16.59 20.17
CA ILE A 410 -20.71 17.22 20.62
C ILE A 410 -21.47 17.84 19.44
N CYS A 411 -22.79 17.62 19.43
CA CYS A 411 -23.72 18.09 18.44
C CYS A 411 -24.61 19.21 19.01
N TYR A 412 -25.01 20.17 18.16
CA TYR A 412 -25.84 21.31 18.55
C TYR A 412 -26.91 21.59 17.51
N CYS A 413 -28.13 21.88 17.96
CA CYS A 413 -29.21 22.29 17.06
C CYS A 413 -29.00 23.70 16.46
N SER A 414 -28.14 24.52 17.07
CA SER A 414 -27.89 25.89 16.63
C SER A 414 -26.54 26.44 17.10
N LYS A 415 -26.05 27.47 16.40
CA LYS A 415 -24.87 28.25 16.85
C LYS A 415 -25.10 28.92 18.21
N LYS A 416 -26.35 29.22 18.59
CA LYS A 416 -26.68 29.81 19.90
C LYS A 416 -26.39 28.80 21.02
N CYS A 417 -26.89 27.57 20.88
CA CYS A 417 -26.65 26.48 21.82
C CYS A 417 -25.15 26.16 21.92
N GLN A 418 -24.45 26.10 20.79
CA GLN A 418 -23.00 25.91 20.78
C GLN A 418 -22.26 27.00 21.58
N ARG A 419 -22.59 28.29 21.39
CA ARG A 419 -21.94 29.39 22.10
C ARG A 419 -22.26 29.39 23.60
N ALA A 420 -23.50 29.03 23.96
CA ALA A 420 -23.92 28.95 25.35
C ALA A 420 -23.15 27.84 26.07
N ASP A 421 -23.12 26.65 25.49
CA ASP A 421 -22.39 25.49 26.02
C ASP A 421 -20.87 25.75 26.07
N TRP A 422 -20.30 26.36 25.02
CA TRP A 422 -18.89 26.76 24.99
C TRP A 422 -18.46 27.61 26.18
N ARG A 423 -19.32 28.54 26.61
CA ARG A 423 -19.03 29.42 27.76
C ARG A 423 -19.22 28.72 29.10
N ALA A 424 -20.16 27.77 29.17
CA ALA A 424 -20.50 27.09 30.41
C ALA A 424 -19.48 26.01 30.77
N SER A 425 -19.25 25.06 29.86
CA SER A 425 -18.42 23.89 30.17
C SER A 425 -17.72 23.28 28.95
N HIS A 426 -18.26 23.42 27.73
CA HIS A 426 -17.72 22.70 26.59
C HIS A 426 -16.30 23.11 26.20
N ARG A 427 -15.83 24.31 26.53
CA ARG A 427 -14.44 24.69 26.21
C ARG A 427 -13.42 23.71 26.79
N SER A 428 -13.57 23.30 28.05
CA SER A 428 -12.64 22.36 28.69
C SER A 428 -12.83 20.94 28.18
N SER A 429 -14.07 20.48 27.98
CA SER A 429 -14.31 19.13 27.42
C SER A 429 -13.90 19.03 25.96
N CYS A 430 -14.03 20.11 25.17
CA CYS A 430 -13.56 20.18 23.80
C CYS A 430 -12.03 20.07 23.71
N GLU A 431 -11.30 20.64 24.67
CA GLU A 431 -9.85 20.48 24.76
C GLU A 431 -9.47 19.02 25.10
N ALA A 432 -10.21 18.38 26.03
CA ALA A 432 -10.03 16.96 26.34
C ALA A 432 -10.30 16.06 25.13
N PHE A 433 -11.42 16.26 24.42
CA PHE A 433 -11.69 15.57 23.17
C PHE A 433 -10.67 15.93 22.07
N GLY A 434 -10.17 17.16 22.06
CA GLY A 434 -9.05 17.55 21.19
C GLY A 434 -7.80 16.73 21.46
N ALA A 435 -7.50 16.45 22.73
CA ALA A 435 -6.42 15.57 23.15
C ALA A 435 -6.68 14.08 22.80
N THR A 436 -7.93 13.62 22.87
CA THR A 436 -8.35 12.28 22.42
C THR A 436 -8.10 12.04 20.93
N VAL A 437 -8.16 13.07 20.09
CA VAL A 437 -7.88 12.91 18.65
C VAL A 437 -6.43 13.29 18.32
N GLY A 438 -5.77 14.02 19.21
CA GLY A 438 -4.48 14.65 18.95
C GLY A 438 -4.59 15.83 17.97
N LEU A 439 -3.52 16.64 17.92
CA LEU A 439 -3.43 17.78 17.00
C LEU A 439 -3.55 17.37 15.52
N TYR A 440 -3.09 16.16 15.21
CA TYR A 440 -3.01 15.60 13.85
C TYR A 440 -4.06 14.52 13.59
N GLY A 441 -5.06 14.43 14.45
CA GLY A 441 -6.10 13.42 14.34
C GLY A 441 -6.78 13.42 12.97
N THR A 442 -6.78 12.27 12.29
CA THR A 442 -7.43 12.13 10.98
C THR A 442 -8.95 12.22 11.11
N ARG A 443 -9.64 12.43 9.99
CA ARG A 443 -11.12 12.40 9.98
C ARG A 443 -11.64 10.99 10.32
N ALA A 444 -10.90 9.95 9.94
CA ALA A 444 -11.24 8.55 10.21
C ALA A 444 -11.21 8.25 11.71
N LEU A 445 -10.17 8.71 12.42
CA LEU A 445 -10.07 8.55 13.88
C LEU A 445 -11.27 9.17 14.61
N ARG A 446 -11.63 10.42 14.27
CA ARG A 446 -12.78 11.12 14.89
C ARG A 446 -14.12 10.36 14.73
N LYS A 447 -14.33 9.75 13.56
CA LYS A 447 -15.54 8.96 13.28
C LYS A 447 -15.55 7.61 13.99
N SER A 448 -14.41 7.18 14.51
CA SER A 448 -14.21 5.87 15.11
C SER A 448 -14.11 5.93 16.63
N LEU A 449 -14.09 7.12 17.24
CA LEU A 449 -14.04 7.30 18.70
C LEU A 449 -15.09 6.49 19.49
N PRO A 450 -16.38 6.42 19.07
CA PRO A 450 -17.35 5.60 19.80
C PRO A 450 -16.98 4.11 19.79
N LEU A 451 -16.59 3.60 18.62
CA LEU A 451 -16.17 2.20 18.49
C LEU A 451 -14.93 1.93 19.34
N ILE A 452 -13.94 2.84 19.30
CA ILE A 452 -12.73 2.76 20.14
C ILE A 452 -13.12 2.75 21.62
N ALA A 453 -14.04 3.62 22.07
CA ALA A 453 -14.51 3.62 23.45
C ALA A 453 -15.20 2.30 23.84
N ALA A 454 -15.99 1.72 22.94
CA ALA A 454 -16.62 0.43 23.18
C ALA A 454 -15.60 -0.71 23.27
N ILE A 455 -14.58 -0.69 22.40
CA ILE A 455 -13.44 -1.61 22.47
C ILE A 455 -12.73 -1.46 23.82
N GLU A 456 -12.39 -0.23 24.22
CA GLU A 456 -11.76 0.05 25.52
C GLU A 456 -12.56 -0.50 26.69
N ARG A 457 -13.88 -0.29 26.71
CA ARG A 457 -14.76 -0.81 27.77
C ARG A 457 -14.78 -2.34 27.79
N GLU A 458 -14.78 -2.98 26.63
CA GLU A 458 -14.74 -4.44 26.55
C GLU A 458 -13.38 -4.98 27.01
N GLU A 459 -12.28 -4.40 26.55
CA GLU A 459 -10.92 -4.75 26.99
C GLU A 459 -10.77 -4.57 28.51
N TRP A 460 -11.29 -3.47 29.05
CA TRP A 460 -11.29 -3.23 30.50
C TRP A 460 -12.03 -4.34 31.26
N LYS A 461 -13.19 -4.77 30.77
CA LYS A 461 -13.97 -5.86 31.38
C LYS A 461 -13.23 -7.19 31.30
N ILE A 462 -12.60 -7.50 30.17
CA ILE A 462 -11.83 -8.76 29.99
C ILE A 462 -10.63 -8.79 30.95
N HIS A 463 -9.98 -7.64 31.15
CA HIS A 463 -8.74 -7.54 31.91
C HIS A 463 -8.90 -6.89 33.30
N GLU A 464 -10.13 -6.80 33.82
CA GLU A 464 -10.46 -6.02 35.02
C GLU A 464 -9.59 -6.42 36.22
N ILE A 465 -9.44 -7.72 36.48
CA ILE A 465 -8.66 -8.24 37.61
C ILE A 465 -7.18 -7.87 37.44
N SER A 466 -6.60 -8.11 36.27
CA SER A 466 -5.18 -7.81 35.98
C SER A 466 -4.90 -6.31 36.05
N LEU A 467 -5.80 -5.48 35.53
CA LEU A 467 -5.71 -4.02 35.59
C LEU A 467 -5.82 -3.51 37.02
N MET A 468 -6.74 -4.06 37.83
CA MET A 468 -6.85 -3.72 39.24
C MET A 468 -5.58 -4.07 40.02
N GLN A 469 -5.03 -5.27 39.81
CA GLN A 469 -3.78 -5.69 40.44
C GLN A 469 -2.61 -4.78 40.05
N LEU A 470 -2.54 -4.40 38.77
CA LEU A 470 -1.55 -3.47 38.25
C LEU A 470 -1.67 -2.09 38.91
N VAL A 471 -2.88 -1.53 39.00
CA VAL A 471 -3.14 -0.25 39.67
C VAL A 471 -2.78 -0.31 41.16
N ILE A 472 -3.09 -1.41 41.86
CA ILE A 472 -2.69 -1.59 43.26
C ILE A 472 -1.17 -1.60 43.40
N ARG A 473 -0.48 -2.39 42.58
CA ARG A 473 1.00 -2.46 42.56
C ARG A 473 1.61 -1.09 42.26
N ALA A 474 1.04 -0.34 41.33
CA ALA A 474 1.44 1.02 41.00
C ALA A 474 1.33 1.97 42.20
N LYS A 475 0.20 1.94 42.91
CA LYS A 475 -0.05 2.76 44.10
C LYS A 475 0.89 2.42 45.26
N MET A 476 1.35 1.18 45.34
CA MET A 476 2.34 0.74 46.32
C MET A 476 3.75 1.21 45.95
N ASN A 477 4.13 1.07 44.68
CA ASN A 477 5.47 1.45 44.19
C ASN A 477 5.67 2.97 44.11
N PHE A 478 4.59 3.73 43.89
CA PHE A 478 4.63 5.19 43.73
C PHE A 478 3.65 5.89 44.68
N PRO A 479 3.89 5.85 46.01
CA PRO A 479 2.94 6.37 47.00
C PRO A 479 2.70 7.88 46.87
N ASN A 480 3.67 8.64 46.37
CA ASN A 480 3.56 10.08 46.13
C ASN A 480 2.77 10.42 44.84
N CYS A 481 2.46 9.43 44.01
CA CYS A 481 1.79 9.60 42.71
C CYS A 481 0.44 8.87 42.65
N ARG A 482 -0.16 8.54 43.82
CA ARG A 482 -1.41 7.76 43.89
C ARG A 482 -2.57 8.34 43.06
N ASP A 483 -2.58 9.66 42.88
CA ASP A 483 -3.59 10.42 42.14
C ASP A 483 -3.21 10.70 40.68
N ARG A 484 -2.02 10.27 40.23
CA ARG A 484 -1.44 10.58 38.92
C ARG A 484 -1.14 9.34 38.08
N LEU A 485 -1.86 8.26 38.33
CA LEU A 485 -1.65 7.00 37.62
C LEU A 485 -2.32 7.06 36.25
N VAL A 486 -1.55 6.71 35.22
CA VAL A 486 -2.03 6.55 33.85
C VAL A 486 -2.02 5.07 33.50
N VAL A 487 -3.18 4.57 33.07
CA VAL A 487 -3.31 3.23 32.50
C VAL A 487 -3.26 3.37 30.99
N GLU A 488 -2.24 2.78 30.38
CA GLU A 488 -2.11 2.70 28.92
C GLU A 488 -2.71 1.38 28.44
N LEU A 489 -3.75 1.48 27.61
CA LEU A 489 -4.33 0.34 26.90
C LEU A 489 -3.73 0.27 25.50
N ASP A 490 -3.05 -0.84 25.20
CA ASP A 490 -2.59 -1.11 23.84
C ASP A 490 -3.70 -1.79 23.04
N LEU A 491 -4.29 -1.06 22.09
CA LEU A 491 -5.34 -1.58 21.22
C LEU A 491 -4.77 -2.18 19.92
N VAL A 492 -3.44 -2.16 19.72
CA VAL A 492 -2.74 -2.71 18.56
C VAL A 492 -2.38 -4.18 18.78
N CYS A 493 -1.96 -4.54 20.00
CA CYS A 493 -1.60 -5.91 20.38
C CYS A 493 -2.33 -6.32 21.67
N PRO A 494 -2.95 -7.52 21.73
CA PRO A 494 -3.50 -8.01 22.98
C PRO A 494 -2.43 -8.02 24.08
N LEU A 495 -2.86 -7.62 25.28
CA LEU A 495 -2.08 -7.05 26.38
C LEU A 495 -0.98 -7.98 26.95
N ASP A 496 0.28 -7.71 26.59
CA ASP A 496 1.45 -8.09 27.38
C ASP A 496 2.02 -6.83 28.08
N GLU A 497 1.66 -6.65 29.37
CA GLU A 497 2.16 -5.71 30.41
C GLU A 497 2.41 -4.21 30.06
N TYR A 498 1.66 -3.28 30.71
CA TYR A 498 1.83 -1.83 30.52
C TYR A 498 1.79 -0.99 31.82
N MET A 499 2.93 -0.45 32.22
CA MET A 499 2.99 0.81 32.96
C MET A 499 4.20 1.61 32.48
N VAL A 500 3.95 2.77 31.88
CA VAL A 500 5.01 3.71 31.46
C VAL A 500 4.84 5.01 32.24
N ASN A 501 5.90 5.49 32.86
CA ASN A 501 5.95 6.82 33.46
C ASN A 501 6.17 7.86 32.34
N PHE A 502 5.31 8.87 32.23
CA PHE A 502 5.35 9.89 31.16
C PHE A 502 5.78 11.28 31.68
N PRO A 503 7.07 11.52 31.99
CA PRO A 503 7.46 12.81 32.55
C PRO A 503 7.49 13.98 31.53
N ASN A 504 7.63 13.76 30.21
CA ASN A 504 8.05 14.83 29.28
C ASN A 504 7.20 15.06 28.00
N ASN A 505 5.99 14.52 27.87
CA ASN A 505 5.17 14.85 26.68
C ASN A 505 4.42 16.19 26.91
N PRO A 506 4.59 17.21 26.05
CA PRO A 506 3.94 18.51 26.21
C PRO A 506 2.41 18.47 26.14
N ILE A 507 1.82 17.46 25.48
CA ILE A 507 0.36 17.23 25.48
C ILE A 507 -0.07 16.84 26.90
N TRP A 508 0.66 15.91 27.53
CA TRP A 508 0.37 15.46 28.88
C TRP A 508 0.64 16.55 29.92
N GLN A 509 1.65 17.40 29.74
CA GLN A 509 1.90 18.53 30.66
C GLN A 509 0.70 19.48 30.76
N LYS A 510 0.07 19.84 29.63
CA LYS A 510 -1.14 20.68 29.66
C LYS A 510 -2.32 19.98 30.33
N PHE A 511 -2.46 18.67 30.10
CA PHE A 511 -3.49 17.86 30.74
C PHE A 511 -3.26 17.75 32.25
N PHE A 512 -2.02 17.50 32.68
CA PHE A 512 -1.63 17.44 34.08
C PHE A 512 -1.82 18.77 34.79
N ILE A 513 -1.58 19.92 34.17
CA ILE A 513 -1.90 21.24 34.77
C ILE A 513 -3.40 21.34 35.10
N SER A 514 -4.26 20.80 34.25
CA SER A 514 -5.72 20.78 34.48
C SER A 514 -6.10 19.84 35.62
N ILE A 515 -5.40 18.71 35.74
CA ILE A 515 -5.55 17.78 36.87
C ILE A 515 -5.04 18.41 38.17
N GLU A 516 -3.89 19.08 38.16
CA GLU A 516 -3.35 19.80 39.32
C GLU A 516 -4.32 20.89 39.80
N ALA A 517 -5.00 21.58 38.88
CA ALA A 517 -6.06 22.53 39.22
C ALA A 517 -7.32 21.84 39.80
N ALA A 518 -7.58 20.57 39.48
CA ALA A 518 -8.65 19.78 40.09
C ALA A 518 -8.24 19.23 41.46
N GLU A 519 -6.99 18.77 41.62
CA GLU A 519 -6.39 18.36 42.90
C GLU A 519 -6.44 19.50 43.92
N ARG A 520 -6.12 20.74 43.53
CA ARG A 520 -6.25 21.93 44.39
C ARG A 520 -7.68 22.19 44.89
N ARG A 521 -8.69 21.61 44.24
CA ARG A 521 -10.10 21.68 44.64
C ARG A 521 -10.54 20.47 45.49
N GLY A 522 -9.59 19.65 45.96
CA GLY A 522 -9.85 18.47 46.80
C GLY A 522 -10.34 17.24 46.03
N GLN A 523 -10.22 17.24 44.69
CA GLN A 523 -10.58 16.08 43.88
C GLN A 523 -9.37 15.15 43.77
N HIS A 524 -9.44 13.99 44.44
CA HIS A 524 -8.37 12.98 44.46
C HIS A 524 -8.76 11.73 43.65
N GLY A 525 -7.76 10.92 43.26
CA GLY A 525 -7.97 9.57 42.71
C GLY A 525 -8.23 9.43 41.21
N PHE A 526 -7.70 10.31 40.35
CA PHE A 526 -7.89 10.17 38.91
C PHE A 526 -7.00 9.05 38.32
N ILE A 527 -7.63 8.01 37.79
CA ILE A 527 -6.97 7.06 36.88
C ILE A 527 -7.25 7.57 35.47
N ILE A 528 -6.22 8.08 34.80
CA ILE A 528 -6.32 8.50 33.40
C ILE A 528 -6.11 7.27 32.54
N THR A 529 -7.04 6.98 31.64
CA THR A 529 -6.83 5.95 30.64
C THR A 529 -6.35 6.61 29.35
N VAL A 530 -5.32 6.03 28.73
CA VAL A 530 -4.85 6.41 27.39
C VAL A 530 -4.87 5.18 26.50
N ALA A 531 -5.15 5.35 25.22
CA ALA A 531 -5.15 4.27 24.26
C ALA A 531 -4.06 4.46 23.22
N LYS A 532 -3.29 3.41 22.98
CA LYS A 532 -2.36 3.32 21.87
C LYS A 532 -3.12 2.84 20.63
N ILE A 533 -3.12 3.67 19.60
CA ILE A 533 -3.78 3.40 18.34
C ILE A 533 -2.78 3.45 17.18
N PRO A 534 -2.94 2.64 16.14
CA PRO A 534 -2.06 2.68 14.98
C PRO A 534 -2.48 3.82 14.07
N GLN A 535 -1.61 4.80 13.84
CA GLN A 535 -1.86 5.88 12.88
C GLN A 535 -1.17 5.60 11.53
N GLN A 536 0.04 5.04 11.59
CA GLN A 536 0.81 4.56 10.44
C GLN A 536 1.34 3.16 10.78
N PHE A 537 1.91 2.45 9.81
CA PHE A 537 2.63 1.21 10.11
C PHE A 537 3.75 1.48 11.12
N HIS A 538 3.86 0.65 12.16
CA HIS A 538 4.81 0.80 13.27
C HIS A 538 4.76 2.12 14.07
N LYS A 539 3.97 3.12 13.66
CA LYS A 539 3.77 4.35 14.40
C LYS A 539 2.48 4.30 15.18
N ILE A 540 2.64 4.05 16.47
CA ILE A 540 1.58 4.09 17.45
C ILE A 540 1.46 5.51 17.98
N THR A 541 0.23 6.02 18.03
CA THR A 541 -0.10 7.28 18.68
C THR A 541 -0.86 6.99 19.95
N THR A 542 -0.42 7.56 21.06
CA THR A 542 -1.16 7.51 22.32
C THR A 542 -2.17 8.65 22.33
N ILE A 543 -3.44 8.31 22.46
CA ILE A 543 -4.55 9.24 22.63
C ILE A 543 -5.12 9.17 24.04
N LEU A 544 -5.72 10.27 24.52
CA LEU A 544 -6.57 10.19 25.71
C LEU A 544 -7.72 9.22 25.42
N SER A 545 -8.00 8.26 26.30
CA SER A 545 -9.09 7.30 26.11
C SER A 545 -10.39 8.04 25.77
N PRO A 546 -11.07 7.72 24.67
CA PRO A 546 -12.34 8.32 24.36
C PRO A 546 -13.36 8.08 25.49
N ASP A 547 -13.41 6.87 26.08
CA ASP A 547 -14.32 6.59 27.21
C ASP A 547 -14.02 7.49 28.42
N HIS A 548 -12.74 7.72 28.71
CA HIS A 548 -12.33 8.64 29.77
C HIS A 548 -12.70 10.10 29.46
N ALA A 549 -12.52 10.55 28.21
CA ALA A 549 -12.92 11.89 27.79
C ALA A 549 -14.44 12.10 27.91
N LEU A 550 -15.23 11.07 27.60
CA LEU A 550 -16.68 11.09 27.78
C LEU A 550 -17.07 11.18 29.27
N LYS A 551 -16.40 10.44 30.16
CA LYS A 551 -16.61 10.55 31.62
C LYS A 551 -16.29 11.96 32.14
N ILE A 552 -15.20 12.58 31.69
CA ILE A 552 -14.87 13.98 32.03
C ILE A 552 -16.00 14.91 31.59
N HIS A 553 -16.53 14.72 30.38
CA HIS A 553 -17.61 15.55 29.87
C HIS A 553 -18.91 15.39 30.69
N ARG A 554 -19.33 14.16 31.00
CA ARG A 554 -20.52 13.88 31.83
C ARG A 554 -20.41 14.49 33.23
N LYS A 555 -19.26 14.32 33.87
CA LYS A 555 -18.98 14.94 35.18
C LYS A 555 -19.04 16.47 35.11
N ALA A 556 -18.57 17.08 34.02
CA ALA A 556 -18.65 18.53 33.82
C ALA A 556 -20.10 19.03 33.64
N LEU A 557 -21.03 18.15 33.24
CA LEU A 557 -22.46 18.42 33.17
C LEU A 557 -23.21 18.08 34.48
N GLY A 558 -22.53 17.52 35.49
CA GLY A 558 -23.18 17.04 36.72
C GLY A 558 -24.01 15.78 36.52
N ILE A 559 -23.70 15.00 35.48
CA ILE A 559 -24.31 13.70 35.20
C ILE A 559 -23.36 12.64 35.73
N ASP A 560 -23.73 12.01 36.84
CA ASP A 560 -22.98 10.89 37.46
C ASP A 560 -23.28 9.55 36.78
#